data_AF-A0A9P7NXM9-F1
#
_entry.id   AF-A0A9P7NXM9-F1
#
_cell.length_a   1.000
_cell.length_b   1.000
_cell.length_c   1.000
_cell.angle_alpha   90.00
_cell.angle_beta   90.00
_cell.angle_gamma   90.00
#
_symmetry.space_group_name_H-M   'P 1'
#
loop_
_entity.id
_entity.type
_entity.pdbx_description
1 polymer ?
#
loop_
_entity_poly.entity_id
_entity_poly.type
_entity_poly.pdbx_seq_one_letter_code
_entity_poly.pdbx_strand_id
1 'polypeptide(L)'
;MRQLSFSKPRFQKPSRPLRAYQGPGRIPNPQGSQSIQPTAARITMCKHVLNAQVSIRSPCCRKWFDCAECHAEQEKHPLLQSFELIFACKKCKKCFRKDTKEFEESDEYCPHCDNHFVIDAKTPKAALSIESEDVRVNNKMLRDERVKQQGFRTMFDPDEDADKLG
;
A
#
# COMPACT_ATOMS: atom_id res chain seq x y z
N MET A 1 1.30 77.69 -30.93
CA MET A 1 2.23 76.78 -30.24
C MET A 1 2.09 76.99 -28.74
N ARG A 2 1.38 76.10 -28.01
CA ARG A 2 1.22 76.17 -26.54
C ARG A 2 2.27 75.29 -25.89
N GLN A 3 3.15 75.89 -25.09
CA GLN A 3 4.10 75.15 -24.26
C GLN A 3 3.36 74.51 -23.08
N LEU A 4 3.49 73.19 -22.94
CA LEU A 4 3.01 72.44 -21.77
C LEU A 4 4.17 72.37 -20.77
N SER A 5 4.05 73.09 -19.65
CA SER A 5 4.98 73.03 -18.53
C SER A 5 4.69 71.81 -17.66
N PHE A 6 5.57 70.82 -17.72
CA PHE A 6 5.56 69.66 -16.83
C PHE A 6 6.14 70.04 -15.45
N SER A 7 5.28 70.22 -14.46
CA SER A 7 5.67 70.38 -13.04
C SER A 7 6.08 69.04 -12.42
N LYS A 8 7.30 68.97 -11.89
CA LYS A 8 7.87 67.78 -11.22
C LYS A 8 7.09 67.41 -9.94
N PRO A 9 6.87 66.11 -9.65
CA PRO A 9 6.27 65.70 -8.38
C PRO A 9 7.28 65.80 -7.22
N ARG A 10 6.83 66.40 -6.11
CA ARG A 10 7.59 66.61 -4.88
C ARG A 10 7.53 65.33 -4.04
N PHE A 11 8.66 64.62 -3.95
CA PHE A 11 8.80 63.39 -3.15
C PHE A 11 8.83 63.76 -1.65
N GLN A 12 7.71 63.56 -0.94
CA GLN A 12 7.68 63.68 0.52
C GLN A 12 8.11 62.36 1.16
N LYS A 13 9.20 62.39 1.92
CA LYS A 13 9.68 61.25 2.71
C LYS A 13 8.77 61.07 3.94
N PRO A 14 8.31 59.86 4.25
CA PRO A 14 7.62 59.62 5.52
C PRO A 14 8.63 59.59 6.68
N SER A 15 8.48 60.50 7.63
CA SER A 15 9.19 60.48 8.91
C SER A 15 8.59 59.39 9.80
N ARG A 16 9.14 58.17 9.74
CA ARG A 16 8.86 57.14 10.75
C ARG A 16 9.89 57.23 11.87
N PRO A 17 9.48 57.32 13.15
CA PRO A 17 10.42 57.27 14.26
C PRO A 17 11.02 55.86 14.38
N LEU A 18 12.32 55.80 14.66
CA LEU A 18 13.04 54.58 14.97
C LEU A 18 12.46 53.97 16.26
N ARG A 19 11.81 52.82 16.14
CA ARG A 19 11.27 52.07 17.27
C ARG A 19 12.44 51.49 18.06
N ALA A 20 12.55 51.87 19.34
CA ALA A 20 13.56 51.40 20.26
C ALA A 20 13.57 49.85 20.33
N TYR A 21 14.76 49.26 20.19
CA TYR A 21 15.00 47.85 20.41
C TYR A 21 14.70 47.52 21.88
N GLN A 22 13.59 46.84 22.15
CA GLN A 22 13.35 46.18 23.42
C GLN A 22 13.96 44.77 23.34
N GLY A 23 14.74 44.41 24.36
CA GLY A 23 15.62 43.24 24.42
C GLY A 23 14.93 41.87 24.22
N PRO A 24 15.69 40.77 24.32
CA PRO A 24 15.18 39.44 24.02
C PRO A 24 14.08 39.04 25.02
N GLY A 25 12.84 39.13 24.58
CA GLY A 25 11.68 38.58 25.25
C GLY A 25 11.87 37.07 25.42
N ARG A 26 11.72 36.61 26.67
CA ARG A 26 11.71 35.20 27.04
C ARG A 26 10.62 34.48 26.22
N ILE A 27 11.02 33.50 25.43
CA ILE A 27 10.13 32.65 24.64
C ILE A 27 9.16 31.96 25.62
N PRO A 28 7.83 32.13 25.48
CA PRO A 28 6.89 31.32 26.25
C PRO A 28 6.97 29.88 25.75
N ASN A 29 7.23 28.98 26.71
CA ASN A 29 7.30 27.54 26.54
C ASN A 29 5.97 27.01 25.95
N PRO A 30 5.96 26.35 24.78
CA PRO A 30 4.75 25.71 24.27
C PRO A 30 4.57 24.36 24.96
N GLN A 31 4.20 24.38 26.25
CA GLN A 31 3.63 23.21 26.91
C GLN A 31 2.17 23.07 26.49
N GLY A 32 2.00 22.54 25.28
CA GLY A 32 0.73 22.24 24.66
C GLY A 32 0.95 21.13 23.66
N SER A 33 1.42 19.98 24.13
CA SER A 33 1.45 18.73 23.40
C SER A 33 0.02 18.25 23.17
N GLN A 34 -0.72 18.96 22.32
CA GLN A 34 -1.89 18.38 21.68
C GLN A 34 -1.33 17.44 20.62
N SER A 35 -1.15 16.19 21.04
CA SER A 35 -1.08 15.07 20.13
C SER A 35 -2.35 15.13 19.29
N ILE A 36 -2.27 15.76 18.12
CA ILE A 36 -3.22 15.52 17.04
C ILE A 36 -2.96 14.06 16.68
N GLN A 37 -3.68 13.18 17.36
CA GLN A 37 -3.71 11.78 17.00
C GLN A 37 -4.17 11.76 15.55
N PRO A 38 -3.37 11.26 14.59
CA PRO A 38 -3.88 11.04 13.26
C PRO A 38 -5.03 10.06 13.45
N THR A 39 -6.26 10.55 13.29
CA THR A 39 -7.47 9.73 13.33
C THR A 39 -7.16 8.49 12.54
N ALA A 40 -7.20 7.34 13.23
CA ALA A 40 -6.70 6.07 12.75
C ALA A 40 -7.28 5.78 11.36
N ALA A 41 -6.59 6.24 10.32
CA ALA A 41 -6.73 5.75 8.98
C ALA A 41 -6.25 4.32 9.11
N ARG A 42 -7.21 3.43 9.37
CA ARG A 42 -7.01 1.99 9.33
C ARG A 42 -6.32 1.75 8.01
N ILE A 43 -5.01 1.51 8.07
CA ILE A 43 -4.22 1.08 6.92
C ILE A 43 -4.68 -0.35 6.71
N THR A 44 -5.83 -0.52 6.07
CA THR A 44 -6.30 -1.84 5.65
C THR A 44 -5.31 -2.28 4.59
N MET A 45 -4.40 -3.16 4.98
CA MET A 45 -3.50 -3.84 4.05
C MET A 45 -4.31 -4.37 2.87
N CYS A 46 -3.79 -4.21 1.64
CA CYS A 46 -4.39 -4.84 0.47
C CYS A 46 -4.49 -6.35 0.73
N LYS A 47 -5.67 -6.92 0.47
CA LYS A 47 -5.89 -8.36 0.57
C LYS A 47 -5.14 -9.12 -0.53
N HIS A 48 -4.89 -8.45 -1.66
CA HIS A 48 -4.29 -9.01 -2.86
C HIS A 48 -2.76 -8.99 -2.83
N VAL A 49 -2.15 -7.92 -2.30
CA VAL A 49 -0.69 -7.73 -2.17
C VAL A 49 -0.36 -7.36 -0.72
N LEU A 50 0.07 -8.35 0.06
CA LEU A 50 0.29 -8.19 1.50
C LEU A 50 1.47 -7.26 1.82
N ASN A 51 2.43 -7.17 0.91
CA ASN A 51 3.66 -6.40 1.07
C ASN A 51 3.64 -5.08 0.30
N ALA A 52 2.48 -4.50 -0.01
CA ALA A 52 2.44 -3.22 -0.73
C ALA A 52 3.00 -2.06 0.12
N GLN A 53 4.16 -1.50 -0.24
CA GLN A 53 4.79 -0.35 0.46
C GLN A 53 4.28 1.03 0.04
N VAL A 54 3.61 1.12 -1.10
CA VAL A 54 3.07 2.37 -1.66
C VAL A 54 1.57 2.25 -1.87
N SER A 55 0.88 3.38 -1.80
CA SER A 55 -0.50 3.53 -2.26
C SER A 55 -0.50 4.39 -3.53
N ILE A 56 -1.27 3.99 -4.53
CA ILE A 56 -1.35 4.61 -5.84
C ILE A 56 -2.65 5.42 -5.89
N ARG A 57 -2.57 6.65 -6.41
CA ARG A 57 -3.75 7.44 -6.71
C ARG A 57 -4.27 7.08 -8.10
N SER A 58 -5.48 6.57 -8.18
CA SER A 58 -6.10 6.26 -9.47
C SER A 58 -6.45 7.54 -10.25
N PRO A 59 -6.17 7.58 -11.57
CA PRO A 59 -6.48 8.76 -12.39
C PRO A 59 -8.00 8.90 -12.66
N CYS A 60 -8.75 7.81 -12.63
CA CYS A 60 -10.19 7.78 -12.92
C CYS A 60 -11.05 8.44 -11.82
N CYS A 61 -10.87 8.02 -10.56
CA CYS A 61 -11.72 8.44 -9.45
C CYS A 61 -10.99 9.24 -8.37
N ARG A 62 -9.67 9.47 -8.54
CA ARG A 62 -8.83 10.31 -7.66
C ARG A 62 -8.74 9.81 -6.21
N LYS A 63 -9.02 8.52 -5.99
CA LYS A 63 -8.91 7.85 -4.69
C LYS A 63 -7.60 7.07 -4.59
N TRP A 64 -7.27 6.66 -3.37
CA TRP A 64 -6.04 5.92 -3.06
C TRP A 64 -6.34 4.43 -2.96
N PHE A 65 -5.54 3.62 -3.66
CA PHE A 65 -5.62 2.17 -3.64
C PHE A 65 -4.21 1.59 -3.61
N ASP A 66 -4.05 0.43 -3.00
CA ASP A 66 -2.75 -0.26 -2.90
C ASP A 66 -2.45 -1.15 -4.11
N CYS A 67 -3.48 -1.57 -4.84
CA CYS A 67 -3.42 -2.59 -5.88
C CYS A 67 -4.62 -2.42 -6.84
N ALA A 68 -4.49 -2.87 -8.09
CA ALA A 68 -5.54 -2.71 -9.11
C ALA A 68 -6.81 -3.49 -8.77
N GLU A 69 -6.68 -4.65 -8.12
CA GLU A 69 -7.81 -5.46 -7.66
C GLU A 69 -8.64 -4.76 -6.57
N CYS A 70 -7.99 -4.05 -5.64
CA CYS A 70 -8.69 -3.20 -4.66
C CYS A 70 -9.51 -2.08 -5.31
N HIS A 71 -9.09 -1.58 -6.47
CA HIS A 71 -9.88 -0.60 -7.24
C HIS A 71 -11.11 -1.26 -7.88
N ALA A 72 -10.92 -2.41 -8.52
CA ALA A 72 -12.00 -3.17 -9.17
C ALA A 72 -13.09 -3.63 -8.19
N GLU A 73 -12.74 -3.95 -6.95
CA GLU A 73 -13.71 -4.32 -5.91
C GLU A 73 -14.53 -3.12 -5.40
N GLN A 74 -13.91 -1.95 -5.33
CA GLN A 74 -14.55 -0.75 -4.79
C GLN A 74 -15.31 0.04 -5.86
N GLU A 75 -14.95 -0.11 -7.13
CA GLU A 75 -15.45 0.70 -8.23
C GLU A 75 -15.94 -0.12 -9.41
N LYS A 76 -17.03 0.34 -10.03
CA LYS A 76 -17.74 -0.37 -11.10
C LYS A 76 -17.18 -0.12 -12.50
N HIS A 77 -15.97 0.45 -12.61
CA HIS A 77 -15.38 0.85 -13.89
C HIS A 77 -13.93 0.37 -13.99
N PRO A 78 -13.41 0.13 -15.21
CA PRO A 78 -12.02 -0.28 -15.41
C PRO A 78 -11.05 0.85 -15.07
N LEU A 79 -9.89 0.50 -14.49
CA LEU A 79 -8.84 1.46 -14.16
C LEU A 79 -8.27 2.10 -15.43
N LEU A 80 -8.29 3.43 -15.50
CA LEU A 80 -7.72 4.17 -16.62
C LEU A 80 -6.19 4.16 -16.52
N GLN A 81 -5.49 3.85 -17.60
CA GLN A 81 -4.04 3.88 -17.65
C GLN A 81 -3.56 5.30 -17.95
N SER A 82 -2.71 5.86 -17.09
CA SER A 82 -2.02 7.13 -17.30
C SER A 82 -0.51 6.92 -17.22
N PHE A 83 0.23 7.74 -17.95
CA PHE A 83 1.70 7.73 -17.90
C PHE A 83 2.24 8.40 -16.64
N GLU A 84 1.54 9.41 -16.13
CA GLU A 84 1.89 10.04 -14.85
C GLU A 84 1.16 9.30 -13.73
N LEU A 85 1.93 8.71 -12.82
CA LEU A 85 1.42 8.01 -11.64
C LEU A 85 1.82 8.77 -10.38
N ILE A 86 0.87 8.89 -9.45
CA ILE A 86 1.09 9.54 -8.16
C ILE A 86 1.07 8.48 -7.08
N PHE A 87 2.19 8.36 -6.39
CA PHE A 87 2.40 7.38 -5.33
C PHE A 87 2.48 8.08 -3.97
N ALA A 88 2.01 7.40 -2.92
CA ALA A 88 2.21 7.77 -1.53
C ALA A 88 2.98 6.65 -0.85
N CYS A 89 4.18 6.95 -0.33
CA CYS A 89 4.97 5.97 0.39
C CYS A 89 4.40 5.74 1.80
N LYS A 90 4.16 4.49 2.21
CA LYS A 90 3.65 4.19 3.56
C LYS A 90 4.68 4.43 4.67
N LYS A 91 5.99 4.36 4.35
CA LYS A 91 7.09 4.59 5.31
C LYS A 91 7.19 6.06 5.70
N CYS A 92 7.20 6.98 4.72
CA CYS A 92 7.37 8.41 4.98
C CYS A 92 6.09 9.25 4.82
N LYS A 93 5.00 8.65 4.32
CA LYS A 93 3.69 9.29 4.05
C LYS A 93 3.75 10.49 3.10
N LYS A 94 4.86 10.66 2.37
CA LYS A 94 5.01 11.71 1.37
C LYS A 94 4.51 11.21 0.02
N CYS A 95 3.80 12.08 -0.68
CA CYS A 95 3.32 11.84 -2.03
C CYS A 95 4.37 12.30 -3.04
N PHE A 96 4.69 11.47 -4.02
CA PHE A 96 5.59 11.79 -5.12
C PHE A 96 4.96 11.37 -6.45
N ARG A 97 5.47 11.94 -7.54
CA ARG A 97 4.98 11.67 -8.89
C ARG A 97 6.07 10.95 -9.66
N LYS A 98 5.67 10.01 -10.50
CA LYS A 98 6.58 9.28 -11.38
C LYS A 98 5.96 9.04 -12.74
N ASP A 99 6.79 9.12 -13.76
CA ASP A 99 6.40 8.91 -15.16
C ASP A 99 6.78 7.50 -15.59
N THR A 100 5.80 6.69 -16.02
CA THR A 100 5.98 5.29 -16.40
C THR A 100 6.63 5.11 -17.78
N LYS A 101 6.93 6.20 -18.50
CA LYS A 101 7.49 6.13 -19.86
C LYS A 101 8.98 5.80 -19.90
N GLU A 102 9.70 6.19 -18.87
CA GLU A 102 11.16 6.08 -18.77
C GLU A 102 11.46 5.45 -17.42
N PHE A 103 11.27 4.13 -17.33
CA PHE A 103 11.49 3.39 -16.09
C PHE A 103 12.99 3.14 -15.93
N GLU A 104 13.65 3.98 -15.14
CA GLU A 104 15.08 3.85 -14.83
C GLU A 104 15.28 3.20 -13.44
N GLU A 105 16.44 2.61 -13.17
CA GLU A 105 16.74 1.92 -11.89
C GLU A 105 16.64 2.85 -10.67
N SER A 106 16.83 4.16 -10.87
CA SER A 106 16.60 5.21 -9.87
C SER A 106 15.13 5.31 -9.42
N ASP A 107 14.22 4.75 -10.20
CA ASP A 107 12.78 4.86 -10.02
C ASP A 107 12.24 3.85 -9.02
N GLU A 108 13.04 2.84 -8.67
CA GLU A 108 12.63 1.77 -7.76
C GLU A 108 12.51 2.25 -6.30
N TYR A 109 13.07 3.42 -6.00
CA TYR A 109 13.18 3.97 -4.66
C TYR A 109 12.33 5.22 -4.46
N CYS A 110 11.80 5.38 -3.26
CA CYS A 110 11.15 6.63 -2.87
C CYS A 110 12.19 7.75 -2.66
N PRO A 111 12.05 8.93 -3.33
CA PRO A 111 13.02 10.03 -3.26
C PRO A 111 13.11 10.73 -1.89
N HIS A 112 12.32 10.28 -0.92
CA HIS A 112 12.25 10.90 0.40
C HIS A 112 12.77 10.01 1.54
N CYS A 113 12.92 8.70 1.34
CA CYS A 113 13.27 7.77 2.42
C CYS A 113 13.96 6.48 1.94
N ASP A 114 14.37 6.46 0.67
CA ASP A 114 15.04 5.35 -0.02
C ASP A 114 14.33 4.00 0.17
N ASN A 115 13.00 4.04 0.30
CA ASN A 115 12.23 2.82 0.40
C ASN A 115 12.03 2.23 -0.98
N HIS A 116 12.62 1.06 -1.21
CA HIS A 116 12.38 0.24 -2.39
C HIS A 116 10.89 -0.16 -2.43
N PHE A 117 10.20 0.18 -3.52
CA PHE A 117 8.77 -0.11 -3.67
C PHE A 117 8.46 -1.08 -4.80
N VAL A 118 9.45 -1.44 -5.62
CA VAL A 118 9.34 -2.44 -6.69
C VAL A 118 9.77 -3.80 -6.12
N ILE A 119 8.92 -4.39 -5.28
CA ILE A 119 9.21 -5.67 -4.61
C ILE A 119 8.27 -6.75 -5.12
N ASP A 120 8.77 -7.98 -5.20
CA ASP A 120 7.97 -9.17 -5.55
C ASP A 120 6.68 -9.24 -4.75
N ALA A 121 5.55 -9.27 -5.44
CA ALA A 121 4.23 -9.28 -4.81
C ALA A 121 4.01 -10.59 -4.02
N LYS A 122 3.82 -10.47 -2.70
CA LYS A 122 3.43 -11.58 -1.83
C LYS A 122 1.91 -11.73 -1.87
N THR A 123 1.44 -12.65 -2.71
CA THR A 123 0.04 -13.07 -2.73
C THR A 123 -0.24 -14.06 -1.60
N PRO A 124 -1.44 -14.02 -0.98
CA PRO A 124 -1.83 -15.00 0.02
C PRO A 124 -1.93 -16.38 -0.62
N LYS A 125 -0.92 -17.23 -0.44
CA LYS A 125 -1.01 -18.65 -0.79
C LYS A 125 -1.89 -19.33 0.26
N ALA A 126 -3.06 -19.80 -0.14
CA ALA A 126 -3.92 -20.63 0.69
C ALA A 126 -3.20 -21.97 0.95
N ALA A 127 -2.34 -22.01 1.96
CA ALA A 127 -1.84 -23.27 2.49
C ALA A 127 -3.01 -23.92 3.24
N LEU A 128 -3.67 -24.90 2.63
CA LEU A 128 -4.43 -25.90 3.38
C LEU A 128 -3.40 -26.67 4.23
N SER A 129 -3.09 -26.18 5.43
CA SER A 129 -2.49 -27.04 6.44
C SER A 129 -3.57 -28.02 6.85
N ILE A 130 -3.43 -29.29 6.45
CA ILE A 130 -4.16 -30.37 7.11
C ILE A 130 -3.57 -30.43 8.52
N GLU A 131 -4.20 -29.72 9.46
CA GLU A 131 -3.88 -29.85 10.87
C GLU A 131 -4.30 -31.27 11.25
N SER A 132 -3.32 -32.18 11.26
CA SER A 132 -3.51 -33.55 11.69
C SER A 132 -3.73 -33.54 13.19
N GLU A 133 -4.97 -33.22 13.59
CA GLU A 133 -5.38 -33.20 14.97
C GLU A 133 -5.34 -34.63 15.51
N ASP A 134 -4.25 -34.89 16.22
CA ASP A 134 -3.93 -36.06 17.01
C ASP A 134 -3.90 -37.42 16.29
N VAL A 135 -2.69 -37.96 16.16
CA VAL A 135 -2.37 -39.27 15.58
C VAL A 135 -3.08 -40.41 16.34
N ARG A 136 -3.46 -40.20 17.61
CA ARG A 136 -4.20 -41.18 18.41
C ARG A 136 -5.69 -41.29 18.04
N VAL A 137 -6.29 -40.23 17.52
CA VAL A 137 -7.74 -40.17 17.22
C VAL A 137 -8.00 -40.46 15.74
N ASN A 138 -7.12 -39.98 14.85
CA ASN A 138 -7.27 -40.12 13.40
C ASN A 138 -6.33 -41.20 12.82
N ASN A 139 -6.58 -42.48 13.14
CA ASN A 139 -5.80 -43.62 12.62
C ASN A 139 -5.91 -43.82 11.09
N LYS A 140 -6.78 -43.08 10.39
CA LYS A 140 -6.92 -43.14 8.93
C LYS A 140 -5.70 -42.64 8.16
N MET A 141 -4.83 -41.86 8.80
CA MET A 141 -3.68 -41.22 8.14
C MET A 141 -2.35 -41.96 8.39
N LEU A 142 -2.34 -42.94 9.31
CA LEU A 142 -1.24 -43.86 9.52
C LEU A 142 -1.41 -45.07 8.61
N ARG A 143 -0.49 -45.27 7.67
CA ARG A 143 -0.44 -46.51 6.88
C ARG A 143 0.45 -47.53 7.61
N ASP A 144 -0.14 -48.65 8.01
CA ASP A 144 0.61 -49.81 8.53
C ASP A 144 1.13 -50.63 7.33
N GLU A 145 2.45 -50.74 7.20
CA GLU A 145 3.12 -51.44 6.10
C GLU A 145 2.93 -52.97 6.15
N ARG A 146 2.42 -53.51 7.27
CA ARG A 146 2.15 -54.95 7.43
C ARG A 146 0.82 -55.39 6.82
N VAL A 147 -0.09 -54.45 6.52
CA VAL A 147 -1.40 -54.76 5.95
C VAL A 147 -1.35 -54.54 4.44
N LYS A 148 -1.58 -55.61 3.67
CA LYS A 148 -1.63 -55.56 2.20
C LYS A 148 -2.71 -54.56 1.79
N GLN A 149 -2.28 -53.47 1.16
CA GLN A 149 -3.17 -52.41 0.71
C GLN A 149 -4.17 -53.00 -0.30
N GLN A 150 -5.47 -52.91 0.00
CA GLN A 150 -6.49 -53.27 -0.98
C GLN A 150 -6.33 -52.28 -2.14
N GLY A 151 -5.86 -52.78 -3.28
CA GLY A 151 -5.75 -51.99 -4.50
C GLY A 151 -7.11 -51.42 -4.89
N PHE A 152 -7.12 -50.36 -5.70
CA PHE A 152 -8.35 -49.83 -6.26
C PHE A 152 -9.03 -50.93 -7.09
N ARG A 153 -10.06 -51.55 -6.52
CA ARG A 153 -10.92 -52.52 -7.19
C ARG A 153 -11.82 -51.76 -8.15
N THR A 154 -11.80 -52.13 -9.42
CA THR A 154 -12.81 -51.65 -10.35
C THR A 154 -14.07 -52.49 -10.16
N MET A 155 -15.27 -51.97 -10.49
CA MET A 155 -16.55 -52.67 -10.24
C MET A 155 -16.68 -54.04 -10.94
N PHE A 156 -15.69 -54.47 -11.73
CA PHE A 156 -15.69 -55.68 -12.54
C PHE A 156 -14.64 -56.73 -12.11
N ASP A 157 -13.89 -56.49 -11.03
CA ASP A 157 -12.94 -57.47 -10.50
C ASP A 157 -13.67 -58.50 -9.60
N PRO A 158 -13.70 -59.80 -9.92
CA PRO A 158 -14.34 -60.81 -9.09
C PRO A 158 -13.58 -61.00 -7.77
N ASP A 159 -14.32 -61.06 -6.66
CA ASP A 159 -13.75 -61.30 -5.33
C ASP A 159 -13.13 -62.71 -5.24
N GLU A 160 -11.91 -62.82 -4.69
CA GLU A 160 -11.23 -64.10 -4.40
C GLU A 160 -12.05 -65.03 -3.46
N ASP A 161 -13.07 -64.50 -2.77
CA ASP A 161 -13.96 -65.25 -1.89
C ASP A 161 -15.18 -65.86 -2.63
N ALA A 162 -15.40 -65.54 -3.91
CA ALA A 162 -16.50 -66.09 -4.71
C ALA A 162 -16.30 -67.58 -5.09
N ASP A 163 -15.05 -68.05 -5.11
CA ASP A 163 -14.69 -69.42 -5.53
C ASP A 163 -14.80 -70.47 -4.41
N LYS A 164 -15.21 -70.09 -3.19
CA LYS A 164 -15.33 -71.02 -2.04
C LYS A 164 -16.74 -71.58 -1.79
N LEU A 165 -17.68 -71.33 -2.70
CA LEU A 165 -19.00 -71.96 -2.69
C LEU A 165 -19.04 -73.07 -3.75
N GLY A 166 -18.39 -74.20 -3.43
CA GLY A 166 -18.41 -75.44 -4.19
C GLY A 166 -18.28 -76.63 -3.28
#